data_AF-A0A3B9UYH0-F1
#
_entry.id   AF-A0A3B9UYH0-F1
#
_cell.length_a   1.000
_cell.length_b   1.000
_cell.length_c   1.000
_cell.angle_alpha   90.00
_cell.angle_beta   90.00
_cell.angle_gamma   90.00
#
_symmetry.space_group_name_H-M   'P 1'
#
loop_
_entity.id
_entity.type
_entity.pdbx_description
1 polymer ?
#
loop_
_entity_poly.entity_id
_entity_poly.type
_entity_poly.pdbx_seq_one_letter_code
_entity_poly.pdbx_strand_id
1 'polypeptide(L)'
;MIGMCGAYCGVCEWKEKTNCPGCQDCESKPFWGECSVAKCSIDKGYNHCGHCSHLPCERLQEAFNNEEHGDNGERLINLKNWANGKETYLKLRTLNQAK
;
A
#
# COMPACT_ATOMS: atom_id res chain seq x y z
N MET A 1 -5.79 9.42 1.99
CA MET A 1 -5.22 8.94 0.71
C MET A 1 -4.80 7.48 0.82
N ILE A 2 -5.59 6.60 0.21
CA ILE A 2 -5.35 5.15 0.19
C ILE A 2 -4.24 4.79 -0.80
N GLY A 3 -3.27 3.99 -0.37
CA GLY A 3 -2.25 3.43 -1.25
C GLY A 3 -2.71 2.10 -1.85
N MET A 4 -2.39 1.86 -3.12
CA MET A 4 -2.81 0.64 -3.83
C MET A 4 -2.32 -0.65 -3.13
N CYS A 5 -1.23 -0.55 -2.37
CA CYS A 5 -0.58 -1.62 -1.64
C CYS A 5 -1.00 -1.78 -0.17
N GLY A 6 -1.98 -1.02 0.33
CA GLY A 6 -2.42 -1.11 1.74
C GLY A 6 -1.71 -0.16 2.70
N ALA A 7 -0.72 0.61 2.23
CA ALA A 7 -0.17 1.73 2.99
C ALA A 7 -1.10 2.95 2.90
N TYR A 8 -1.22 3.72 3.97
CA TYR A 8 -1.91 5.01 3.93
C TYR A 8 -0.92 6.12 3.58
N CYS A 9 -1.01 6.67 2.36
CA CYS A 9 -0.08 7.71 1.89
C CYS A 9 -0.16 9.01 2.70
N GLY A 10 -1.28 9.25 3.41
CA GLY A 10 -1.45 10.46 4.23
C GLY A 10 -0.54 10.53 5.46
N VAL A 11 0.14 9.44 5.83
CA VAL A 11 1.15 9.42 6.90
C VAL A 11 2.54 9.02 6.37
N CYS A 12 2.73 9.04 5.05
CA CYS A 12 4.00 8.72 4.43
C CYS A 12 4.94 9.92 4.53
N GLU A 13 6.04 9.78 5.27
CA GLU A 13 7.03 10.85 5.43
C GLU A 13 7.69 11.29 4.11
N TRP A 14 7.75 10.38 3.13
CA TRP A 14 8.36 10.68 1.84
C TRP A 14 7.49 11.60 0.99
N LYS A 15 6.19 11.72 1.30
CA LYS A 15 5.27 12.55 0.54
C LYS A 15 5.75 14.00 0.47
N GLU A 16 5.97 14.59 1.64
CA GLU A 16 6.46 15.97 1.77
C GLU A 16 7.92 16.09 1.34
N LYS A 17 8.77 15.13 1.72
CA LYS A 17 10.22 15.15 1.39
C LYS A 17 10.52 15.12 -0.11
N THR A 18 9.62 14.54 -0.93
CA THR A 18 9.86 14.31 -2.36
C THR A 18 8.82 14.95 -3.26
N ASN A 19 7.87 15.71 -2.70
CA ASN A 19 6.68 16.19 -3.41
C ASN A 19 5.94 15.06 -4.14
N CYS A 20 5.94 13.84 -3.58
CA CYS A 20 5.23 12.72 -4.16
C CYS A 20 3.72 13.00 -4.14
N PRO A 21 3.01 12.93 -5.28
CA PRO A 21 1.61 13.33 -5.33
C PRO A 21 0.73 12.35 -4.53
N GLY A 22 1.12 11.08 -4.49
CA GLY A 22 0.38 9.99 -3.85
C GLY A 22 0.29 8.77 -4.75
N CYS A 23 0.05 7.59 -4.18
CA CYS A 23 -0.01 6.35 -4.97
C CYS A 23 -1.11 6.35 -6.04
N GLN A 24 -2.20 7.08 -5.81
CA GLN A 24 -3.31 7.20 -6.76
C GLN A 24 -2.98 8.16 -7.92
N ASP A 25 -2.11 9.12 -7.67
CA ASP A 25 -1.86 10.25 -8.56
C ASP A 25 -0.49 10.15 -9.26
N CYS A 26 0.36 9.19 -8.88
CA CYS A 26 1.71 9.05 -9.44
C CYS A 26 1.80 8.15 -10.68
N GLU A 27 0.69 7.66 -11.22
CA GLU A 27 0.65 6.79 -12.42
C GLU A 27 1.64 5.61 -12.35
N SER A 28 1.66 4.90 -11.22
CA SER A 28 2.64 3.83 -10.89
C SER A 28 4.11 4.25 -10.82
N LYS A 29 4.43 5.55 -10.88
CA LYS A 29 5.81 6.08 -10.86
C LYS A 29 6.03 7.00 -9.65
N PRO A 30 6.07 6.47 -8.41
CA PRO A 30 6.55 7.23 -7.27
C PRO A 30 8.00 7.71 -7.44
N PHE A 31 8.48 8.52 -6.49
CA PHE A 31 9.82 9.13 -6.53
C PHE A 31 10.99 8.14 -6.70
N TRP A 32 10.79 6.86 -6.39
CA TRP A 32 11.80 5.81 -6.48
C TRP A 32 11.75 4.99 -7.78
N GLY A 33 10.85 5.29 -8.72
CA GLY A 33 10.71 4.57 -9.99
C GLY A 33 9.37 3.86 -10.15
N GLU A 34 9.30 2.85 -11.03
CA GLU A 34 8.06 2.13 -11.33
C GLU A 34 7.67 1.14 -10.21
N CYS A 35 6.47 1.32 -9.65
CA CYS A 35 5.88 0.45 -8.65
C CYS A 35 5.06 -0.67 -9.29
N SER A 36 5.57 -1.89 -9.22
CA SER A 36 4.91 -3.09 -9.77
C SER A 36 3.49 -3.32 -9.22
N VAL A 37 3.27 -3.04 -7.92
CA VAL A 37 1.95 -3.19 -7.28
C VAL A 37 0.96 -2.15 -7.79
N ALA A 38 1.40 -0.89 -7.93
CA ALA A 38 0.56 0.18 -8.44
C ALA A 38 0.21 -0.06 -9.91
N LYS A 39 1.21 -0.38 -10.74
CA LYS A 39 1.02 -0.76 -12.15
C LYS A 39 0.02 -1.89 -12.30
N CYS A 40 0.19 -2.98 -11.56
CA CYS A 40 -0.74 -4.11 -11.59
C CYS A 40 -2.17 -3.72 -11.16
N SER A 41 -2.33 -2.79 -10.23
CA SER A 41 -3.65 -2.33 -9.79
C SER A 41 -4.31 -1.47 -10.86
N ILE A 42 -3.57 -0.53 -11.45
CA ILE A 42 -4.01 0.32 -12.57
C ILE A 42 -4.42 -0.53 -13.78
N ASP A 43 -3.59 -1.48 -14.20
CA ASP A 43 -3.86 -2.36 -15.35
C ASP A 43 -5.14 -3.19 -15.15
N LYS A 44 -5.49 -3.50 -13.90
CA LYS A 44 -6.70 -4.25 -13.54
C LYS A 44 -7.91 -3.35 -13.24
N GLY A 45 -7.76 -2.03 -13.28
CA GLY A 45 -8.81 -1.08 -12.89
C GLY A 45 -9.13 -1.10 -11.40
N TYR A 46 -8.18 -1.53 -10.55
CA TYR A 46 -8.36 -1.57 -9.11
C TYR A 46 -7.81 -0.31 -8.44
N ASN A 47 -8.64 0.32 -7.61
CA ASN A 47 -8.21 1.39 -6.72
C ASN A 47 -7.14 0.92 -5.72
N HIS A 48 -7.23 -0.34 -5.27
CA HIS A 48 -6.24 -0.98 -4.42
C HIS A 48 -6.31 -2.50 -4.51
N CYS A 49 -5.25 -3.18 -4.06
CA CYS A 49 -5.15 -4.64 -4.06
C CYS A 49 -6.25 -5.35 -3.24
N GLY A 50 -7.00 -4.64 -2.39
CA GLY A 50 -8.16 -5.16 -1.66
C GLY A 50 -9.26 -5.74 -2.55
N HIS A 51 -9.33 -5.32 -3.81
CA HIS A 51 -10.27 -5.84 -4.80
C HIS A 51 -9.72 -7.02 -5.61
N CYS A 52 -8.46 -7.42 -5.38
CA CYS A 52 -7.88 -8.56 -6.06
C CYS A 52 -8.42 -9.86 -5.45
N SER A 53 -8.99 -10.73 -6.29
CA SER A 53 -9.48 -12.06 -5.88
C SER A 53 -8.40 -12.99 -5.33
N HIS A 54 -7.12 -12.70 -5.62
CA HIS A 54 -5.96 -13.48 -5.18
C HIS A 54 -5.25 -12.86 -3.97
N LEU A 55 -5.88 -11.95 -3.22
CA LEU A 55 -5.24 -11.29 -2.09
C LEU A 55 -5.02 -12.27 -0.90
N PRO A 56 -3.81 -12.36 -0.31
CA PRO A 56 -2.56 -11.71 -0.72
C PRO A 56 -1.89 -12.41 -1.90
N CYS A 57 -1.67 -11.69 -3.00
CA CYS A 57 -0.95 -12.27 -4.14
C CYS A 57 0.57 -12.11 -3.97
N GLU A 58 1.33 -12.96 -4.63
CA GLU A 58 2.80 -12.99 -4.59
C GLU A 58 3.41 -11.60 -4.83
N ARG A 59 3.02 -10.91 -5.91
CA ARG A 59 3.49 -9.55 -6.24
C ARG A 59 3.31 -8.54 -5.09
N LEU A 60 2.19 -8.61 -4.35
CA LEU A 60 1.97 -7.73 -3.21
C LEU A 60 2.89 -8.09 -2.05
N GLN A 61 3.04 -9.39 -1.78
CA GLN A 61 3.88 -9.89 -0.70
C GLN A 61 5.35 -9.51 -0.95
N GLU A 62 5.88 -9.81 -2.14
CA GLU A 62 7.27 -9.51 -2.53
C GLU A 62 7.62 -8.02 -2.40
N ALA A 63 6.69 -7.11 -2.71
CA ALA A 63 6.93 -5.68 -2.64
C ALA A 63 7.28 -5.17 -1.24
N PHE A 64 6.90 -5.91 -0.19
CA PHE A 64 7.14 -5.54 1.20
C PHE A 64 7.71 -6.69 2.04
N ASN A 65 8.14 -7.80 1.43
CA ASN A 65 8.78 -8.90 2.13
C ASN A 65 10.29 -8.64 2.26
N ASN A 66 10.66 -7.53 2.92
CA ASN A 66 12.05 -7.22 3.24
C ASN A 66 12.13 -6.50 4.59
N GLU A 67 13.29 -6.59 5.26
CA GLU A 67 13.49 -6.05 6.60
C GLU A 67 13.28 -4.52 6.68
N GLU A 68 13.67 -3.79 5.63
CA GLU A 68 13.64 -2.33 5.62
C GLU A 68 12.23 -1.76 5.36
N HIS A 69 11.42 -2.43 4.54
CA HIS A 69 10.13 -1.95 4.03
C HIS A 69 8.93 -2.81 4.43
N GLY A 70 9.16 -3.92 5.12
CA GLY A 70 8.12 -4.82 5.60
C GLY A 70 7.28 -4.29 6.75
N ASP A 71 6.24 -5.06 7.03
CA ASP A 71 5.26 -4.84 8.08
C ASP A 71 4.74 -6.19 8.61
N ASN A 72 3.88 -6.14 9.61
CA ASN A 72 3.38 -7.29 10.35
C ASN A 72 1.93 -7.64 9.95
N GLY A 73 1.55 -7.32 8.70
CA GLY A 73 0.22 -7.61 8.14
C GLY A 73 -0.75 -6.43 8.13
N GLU A 74 -0.33 -5.24 8.59
CA GLU A 74 -1.14 -4.03 8.58
C GLU A 74 -1.67 -3.70 7.18
N ARG A 75 -0.86 -3.91 6.13
CA ARG A 75 -1.31 -3.72 4.75
C ARG A 75 -2.51 -4.58 4.42
N LEU A 76 -2.48 -5.86 4.80
CA LEU A 76 -3.57 -6.79 4.52
C LEU A 76 -4.84 -6.41 5.29
N ILE A 77 -4.69 -5.97 6.53
CA ILE A 77 -5.81 -5.47 7.34
C ILE A 77 -6.42 -4.23 6.68
N ASN A 78 -5.59 -3.27 6.27
CA ASN A 78 -6.02 -2.06 5.58
C ASN A 78 -6.75 -2.37 4.27
N LEU A 79 -6.16 -3.21 3.41
CA LEU A 79 -6.77 -3.62 2.15
C LEU A 79 -8.12 -4.30 2.35
N LYS A 80 -8.24 -5.19 3.35
CA LYS A 80 -9.51 -5.83 3.71
C LYS A 80 -10.52 -4.80 4.22
N ASN A 81 -10.12 -3.86 5.08
CA ASN A 81 -11.00 -2.83 5.60
C ASN A 81 -11.53 -1.93 4.48
N TRP A 82 -10.66 -1.44 3.60
CA TRP A 82 -11.05 -0.56 2.50
C TRP A 82 -11.92 -1.28 1.46
N ALA A 83 -11.65 -2.55 1.15
CA ALA A 83 -12.52 -3.36 0.30
C ALA A 83 -13.93 -3.55 0.87
N ASN A 84 -14.09 -3.46 2.20
CA ASN A 84 -15.38 -3.50 2.89
C ASN A 84 -15.96 -2.10 3.19
N GLY A 85 -15.44 -1.04 2.55
CA GLY A 85 -15.97 0.32 2.69
C GLY A 85 -15.64 1.00 4.02
N LYS A 86 -14.71 0.48 4.82
CA LYS A 86 -14.24 1.16 6.03
C LYS A 86 -13.21 2.23 5.68
N GLU A 87 -13.26 3.34 6.38
CA GLU A 87 -12.30 4.46 6.19
C GLU A 87 -11.10 4.40 7.15
N THR A 88 -11.04 3.38 8.00
CA THR A 88 -9.97 3.22 8.98
C THR A 88 -8.69 2.66 8.35
N TYR A 89 -7.55 2.95 8.98
CA TYR A 89 -6.28 2.35 8.62
C TYR A 89 -5.42 2.11 9.87
N LEU A 90 -4.58 1.09 9.81
CA LEU A 90 -3.47 0.86 10.71
C LEU A 90 -2.21 1.47 10.08
N LYS A 91 -1.47 2.24 10.87
CA LYS A 91 -0.15 2.71 10.46
C LYS A 91 0.78 1.50 10.38
N LEU A 92 1.63 1.44 9.34
CA LEU A 92 2.54 0.32 9.15
C LEU A 92 3.55 0.21 10.30
N ARG A 93 3.96 -1.03 10.59
CA ARG A 93 4.92 -1.40 11.65
C ARG A 93 4.48 -0.99 13.04
N THR A 94 3.18 -0.94 13.30
CA THR A 94 2.64 -0.65 14.64
C THR A 94 2.13 -1.91 15.34
N LEU A 95 1.74 -2.94 14.59
CA LEU A 95 1.50 -4.26 15.14
C LEU A 95 2.82 -4.87 15.61
N ASN A 96 2.76 -5.57 16.73
CA ASN A 96 3.91 -6.20 17.41
C ASN A 96 4.97 -5.22 17.94
N GLN A 97 4.66 -3.92 18.05
CA GLN A 97 5.46 -2.98 18.86
C GLN A 97 5.25 -3.16 20.39
N ALA A 98 4.73 -4.30 20.83
CA ALA A 98 4.66 -4.63 22.25
C ALA A 98 6.07 -4.89 22.79
N LYS A 99 6.70 -3.83 23.30
CA LYS A 99 7.63 -3.91 24.42
C LYS A 99 6.99 -3.19 25.60
#